data_AF-A0A8T4N2E5-F1
#
_entry.id   AF-A0A8T4N2E5-F1
#
_cell.length_a   1.000
_cell.length_b   1.000
_cell.length_c   1.000
_cell.angle_alpha   90.00
_cell.angle_beta   90.00
_cell.angle_gamma   90.00
#
_symmetry.space_group_name_H-M   'P 1'
#
loop_
_entity.id
_entity.type
_entity.pdbx_description
1 polymer ?
#
loop_
_entity_poly.entity_id
_entity_poly.type
_entity_poly.pdbx_seq_one_letter_code
_entity_poly.pdbx_strand_id
1 'polypeptide(L)'
;MLKKSVLIVLLLLFSTIVIAQSNATNNSTNTNTGNTIEKAYQCLKSQVDSKSQDAISLQEAVFGVLALGSNQKLVSVIDGKIVNANHWADSSNQIKDTAQVLLAYDRINKNTDSIESWLLSNNRTAKDLTWFLEVDVDNHESSSCTISYSGARHTIDINEDMTLSGNPGSCLSIAAGGFWLRISNNCMDNKFTVSCDKDFTTSTLYQRTGSSTVFVSPTAHSTSALGTTIESVNSKCFSTSTTGCDYEGTLWAAIAMDKAGNDVGSYLPYLLALSDSNLRFLPSSFLHILTEGSDQYSQLVQSQQQSKFWQAPNTNYNRYYDSALALLSLQGANSIEESNSKAYLESIVTPEGCWNNNNLRDTGILLYSGWPRATSSSGGGGGSTTPSCESNGYSCTSVIACSGLGGNTVEGYLCPGSRVCCSESSVEQSCSEQSGKLCPSTQSCSGSTVQSTDGSCCLDTCNPLPQADECKQAGGNCYPSCNSGEEQLSYSCSESSNVCCKTKSDNSSSTTNWGLWITLLIILIVIIVVAIVMRNRLKMLLFKSRNKPGSSQSHQGPPPGGRPPFHPFRGPMPYPRAQPRVINPVMGQPIRRQAPSNMDKEMEETMRKLKEMGK
;
A
#
# COMPACT_ATOMS: atom_id res chain seq x y z
N MET A 1 46.69 55.32 0.49
CA MET A 1 46.40 53.89 0.27
C MET A 1 45.44 53.25 1.30
N LEU A 2 45.02 53.92 2.38
CA LEU A 2 44.06 53.36 3.36
C LEU A 2 42.57 53.28 2.92
N LYS A 3 42.17 53.90 1.80
CA LYS A 3 40.74 54.00 1.42
C LYS A 3 40.16 52.76 0.73
N LYS A 4 40.99 51.85 0.20
CA LYS A 4 40.51 50.64 -0.50
C LYS A 4 40.32 49.45 0.45
N SER A 5 41.16 49.32 1.48
CA SER A 5 41.03 48.22 2.45
C SER A 5 39.82 48.37 3.38
N VAL A 6 39.44 49.60 3.74
CA VAL A 6 38.24 49.85 4.56
C VAL A 6 36.96 49.52 3.79
N LEU A 7 36.93 49.72 2.47
CA LEU A 7 35.77 49.42 1.63
C LEU A 7 35.54 47.91 1.46
N ILE A 8 36.63 47.13 1.39
CA ILE A 8 36.57 45.66 1.23
C ILE A 8 36.15 44.98 2.55
N VAL A 9 36.63 45.48 3.69
CA VAL A 9 36.22 44.98 5.02
C VAL A 9 34.74 45.31 5.30
N LEU A 10 34.24 46.48 4.87
CA LEU A 10 32.83 46.83 5.01
C LEU A 10 31.91 45.98 4.11
N LEU A 11 32.37 45.63 2.89
CA LEU A 11 31.63 44.77 1.95
C LEU A 11 31.55 43.30 2.42
N LEU A 12 32.60 42.80 3.08
CA LEU A 12 32.62 41.47 3.68
C LEU A 12 31.71 41.38 4.91
N LEU A 13 31.64 42.44 5.74
CA LEU A 13 30.72 42.50 6.89
C LEU A 13 29.24 42.63 6.51
N PHE A 14 28.91 43.18 5.33
CA PHE A 14 27.54 43.21 4.82
C PHE A 14 27.10 41.91 4.13
N SER A 15 28.04 41.08 3.65
CA SER A 15 27.73 39.79 3.01
C SER A 15 27.28 38.68 3.97
N THR A 16 27.49 38.84 5.29
CA THR A 16 27.11 37.84 6.30
C THR A 16 25.73 38.08 6.94
N ILE A 17 25.01 39.14 6.57
CA ILE A 17 23.67 39.47 7.14
C ILE A 17 22.51 39.09 6.19
N VAL A 18 22.78 38.52 5.01
CA VAL A 18 21.73 38.17 4.02
C VAL A 18 21.38 36.67 4.00
N ILE A 19 21.58 35.95 5.11
CA ILE A 19 20.99 34.61 5.28
C ILE A 19 20.31 34.54 6.64
N ALA A 20 19.04 34.94 6.67
CA ALA A 20 17.97 34.50 7.58
C ALA A 20 16.98 35.65 7.80
N GLN A 21 15.95 35.70 6.95
CA GLN A 21 14.56 36.10 7.27
C GLN A 21 13.79 36.30 5.95
N SER A 22 13.53 35.20 5.24
CA SER A 22 12.27 35.10 4.52
C SER A 22 11.19 34.87 5.57
N ASN A 23 10.51 35.94 5.96
CA ASN A 23 9.31 35.88 6.79
C ASN A 23 8.26 35.05 6.05
N ALA A 24 8.18 33.77 6.38
CA ALA A 24 6.99 32.97 6.20
C ALA A 24 5.94 33.56 7.16
N THR A 25 5.05 34.38 6.61
CA THR A 25 3.85 34.80 7.32
C THR A 25 3.00 33.56 7.54
N ASN A 26 3.06 33.04 8.76
CA ASN A 26 2.19 32.00 9.26
C ASN A 26 0.74 32.53 9.30
N ASN A 27 0.04 32.38 8.19
CA ASN A 27 -1.41 32.27 8.22
C ASN A 27 -1.76 30.78 8.23
N SER A 28 -2.01 30.31 9.45
CA SER A 28 -2.73 29.07 9.71
C SER A 28 -4.14 29.20 9.12
N THR A 29 -4.40 28.46 8.05
CA THR A 29 -5.75 28.01 7.63
C THR A 29 -5.56 26.75 6.79
N ASN A 30 -6.30 25.69 7.12
CA ASN A 30 -6.38 24.37 6.47
C ASN A 30 -6.72 24.42 4.96
N THR A 31 -5.87 25.03 4.12
CA THR A 31 -6.07 25.18 2.66
C THR A 31 -4.87 24.73 1.81
N ASN A 32 -3.76 24.29 2.42
CA ASN A 32 -2.55 23.94 1.67
C ASN A 32 -2.56 22.53 1.03
N THR A 33 -3.33 21.57 1.54
CA THR A 33 -3.34 20.19 1.03
C THR A 33 -3.84 20.12 -0.41
N GLY A 34 -4.92 20.85 -0.74
CA GLY A 34 -5.44 20.93 -2.11
C GLY A 34 -4.45 21.51 -3.12
N ASN A 35 -3.57 22.42 -2.69
CA ASN A 35 -2.56 23.03 -3.54
C ASN A 35 -1.41 22.06 -3.87
N THR A 36 -0.96 21.26 -2.89
CA THR A 36 0.12 20.27 -3.11
C THR A 36 -0.29 19.23 -4.14
N ILE A 37 -1.49 18.67 -4.02
CA ILE A 37 -1.97 17.63 -4.94
C ILE A 37 -2.25 18.19 -6.33
N GLU A 38 -2.80 19.40 -6.44
CA GLU A 38 -2.96 20.05 -7.75
C GLU A 38 -1.61 20.29 -8.44
N LYS A 39 -0.59 20.75 -7.69
CA LYS A 39 0.78 20.86 -8.20
C LYS A 39 1.33 19.52 -8.68
N ALA A 40 1.01 18.43 -7.99
CA ALA A 40 1.46 17.10 -8.39
C ALA A 40 0.83 16.63 -9.71
N TYR A 41 -0.46 16.86 -9.91
CA TYR A 41 -1.13 16.61 -11.19
C TYR A 41 -0.53 17.48 -12.32
N GLN A 42 -0.25 18.75 -12.04
CA GLN A 42 0.40 19.65 -13.00
C GLN A 42 1.83 19.20 -13.32
N CYS A 43 2.58 18.74 -12.31
CA CYS A 43 3.92 18.19 -12.49
C CYS A 43 3.88 16.95 -13.39
N LEU A 44 2.98 16.00 -13.11
CA LEU A 44 2.81 14.81 -13.94
C LEU A 44 2.50 15.18 -15.40
N LYS A 45 1.56 16.10 -15.61
CA LYS A 45 1.24 16.61 -16.96
C LYS A 45 2.45 17.24 -17.66
N SER A 46 3.22 18.06 -16.94
CA SER A 46 4.45 18.69 -17.46
C SER A 46 5.53 17.66 -17.82
N GLN A 47 5.70 16.61 -17.01
CA GLN A 47 6.62 15.50 -17.32
C GLN A 47 6.18 14.73 -18.57
N VAL A 48 4.87 14.50 -18.72
CA VAL A 48 4.31 13.89 -19.94
C VAL A 48 4.55 14.79 -21.16
N ASP A 49 4.29 16.09 -21.05
CA ASP A 49 4.41 17.03 -22.17
C ASP A 49 5.86 17.23 -22.63
N SER A 50 6.81 17.23 -21.69
CA SER A 50 8.24 17.46 -21.97
C SER A 50 9.00 16.28 -22.58
N LYS A 51 8.58 15.02 -22.33
CA LYS A 51 9.20 13.83 -22.91
C LYS A 51 8.73 13.57 -24.35
N SER A 52 9.56 13.03 -25.24
CA SER A 52 9.06 12.47 -26.51
C SER A 52 8.26 11.18 -26.26
N GLN A 53 7.38 10.78 -27.19
CA GLN A 53 6.58 9.55 -27.05
C GLN A 53 7.48 8.31 -26.86
N ASP A 54 8.57 8.20 -27.61
CA ASP A 54 9.52 7.08 -27.52
C ASP A 54 10.26 7.01 -26.17
N ALA A 55 10.37 8.14 -25.47
CA ALA A 55 11.02 8.22 -24.16
C ALA A 55 10.10 7.84 -22.99
N ILE A 56 8.80 7.65 -23.25
CA ILE A 56 7.82 7.24 -22.24
C ILE A 56 7.71 5.72 -22.27
N SER A 57 8.02 5.06 -21.15
CA SER A 57 7.85 3.62 -20.98
C SER A 57 6.36 3.22 -20.95
N LEU A 58 6.06 1.94 -21.15
CA LEU A 58 4.66 1.46 -21.12
C LEU A 58 4.02 1.72 -19.74
N GLN A 59 4.70 1.35 -18.65
CA GLN A 59 4.19 1.58 -17.30
C GLN A 59 4.00 3.06 -16.97
N GLU A 60 4.90 3.93 -17.43
CA GLU A 60 4.73 5.38 -17.31
C GLU A 60 3.45 5.84 -18.03
N ALA A 61 3.21 5.35 -19.24
CA ALA A 61 2.00 5.70 -19.99
C ALA A 61 0.72 5.17 -19.32
N VAL A 62 0.73 3.92 -18.87
CA VAL A 62 -0.40 3.27 -18.19
C VAL A 62 -0.77 4.00 -16.90
N PHE A 63 0.17 4.20 -15.99
CA PHE A 63 -0.12 4.91 -14.74
C PHE A 63 -0.40 6.39 -14.95
N GLY A 64 0.16 6.99 -16.01
CA GLY A 64 -0.19 8.33 -16.43
C GLY A 64 -1.64 8.43 -16.94
N VAL A 65 -2.14 7.45 -17.70
CA VAL A 65 -3.57 7.37 -18.11
C VAL A 65 -4.45 7.14 -16.90
N LEU A 66 -4.04 6.28 -15.97
CA LEU A 66 -4.78 6.08 -14.72
C LEU A 66 -4.91 7.39 -13.92
N ALA A 67 -3.85 8.21 -13.83
CA ALA A 67 -3.94 9.50 -13.14
C ALA A 67 -4.68 10.58 -13.96
N LEU A 68 -4.30 10.78 -15.22
CA LEU A 68 -4.71 11.92 -16.05
C LEU A 68 -5.93 11.66 -16.93
N GLY A 69 -6.45 10.44 -16.99
CA GLY A 69 -7.54 10.05 -17.86
C GLY A 69 -7.12 9.96 -19.33
N SER A 70 -7.99 10.40 -20.25
CA SER A 70 -7.87 10.28 -21.71
C SER A 70 -6.78 11.17 -22.36
N ASN A 71 -5.60 11.30 -21.73
CA ASN A 71 -4.47 12.04 -22.29
C ASN A 71 -3.99 11.38 -23.59
N GLN A 72 -4.23 12.05 -24.73
CA GLN A 72 -3.98 11.51 -26.07
C GLN A 72 -2.54 11.04 -26.29
N LYS A 73 -1.54 11.75 -25.73
CA LYS A 73 -0.14 11.39 -25.89
C LYS A 73 0.19 10.07 -25.22
N LEU A 74 -0.32 9.86 -23.99
CA LEU A 74 -0.13 8.61 -23.26
C LEU A 74 -0.87 7.45 -23.90
N VAL A 75 -2.13 7.66 -24.31
CA VAL A 75 -2.90 6.64 -25.04
C VAL A 75 -2.17 6.24 -26.32
N SER A 76 -1.62 7.20 -27.07
CA SER A 76 -0.82 6.92 -28.27
C SER A 76 0.46 6.10 -27.97
N VAL A 77 1.10 6.32 -26.82
CA VAL A 77 2.26 5.52 -26.38
C VAL A 77 1.84 4.09 -26.06
N ILE A 78 0.69 3.89 -25.41
CA ILE A 78 0.16 2.55 -25.16
C ILE A 78 -0.16 1.86 -26.49
N ASP A 79 -0.89 2.53 -27.38
CA ASP A 79 -1.29 2.01 -28.68
C ASP A 79 -0.08 1.68 -29.58
N GLY A 80 0.98 2.49 -29.52
CA GLY A 80 2.21 2.27 -30.27
C GLY A 80 3.10 1.14 -29.75
N LYS A 81 2.81 0.60 -28.55
CA LYS A 81 3.56 -0.51 -27.93
C LYS A 81 2.86 -1.86 -27.98
N ILE A 82 1.76 -1.92 -28.72
CA ILE A 82 1.04 -3.16 -29.04
C ILE A 82 1.96 -4.06 -29.87
N VAL A 83 2.22 -5.28 -29.40
CA VAL A 83 3.04 -6.27 -30.14
C VAL A 83 2.18 -6.98 -31.19
N ASN A 84 1.01 -7.44 -30.76
CA ASN A 84 -0.08 -7.90 -31.61
C ASN A 84 -1.39 -7.39 -31.01
N ALA A 85 -2.51 -7.49 -31.73
CA ALA A 85 -3.79 -6.87 -31.38
C ALA A 85 -4.38 -7.22 -29.98
N ASN A 86 -3.67 -8.01 -29.18
CA ASN A 86 -4.17 -8.67 -27.98
C ASN A 86 -3.20 -8.63 -26.77
N HIS A 87 -1.95 -8.15 -26.86
CA HIS A 87 -1.07 -7.99 -25.68
C HIS A 87 0.07 -6.98 -25.83
N TRP A 88 0.63 -6.59 -24.67
CA TRP A 88 1.74 -5.64 -24.55
C TRP A 88 3.03 -6.29 -24.05
N ALA A 89 4.15 -5.82 -24.60
CA ALA A 89 5.54 -6.23 -24.33
C ALA A 89 5.96 -7.62 -24.84
N ASP A 90 7.22 -7.74 -25.26
CA ASP A 90 7.87 -9.01 -25.70
C ASP A 90 8.57 -9.78 -24.56
N SER A 91 8.22 -9.51 -23.30
CA SER A 91 9.06 -9.85 -22.13
C SER A 91 8.39 -10.75 -21.08
N SER A 92 9.13 -11.05 -19.99
CA SER A 92 8.68 -11.86 -18.86
C SER A 92 7.49 -11.27 -18.07
N ASN A 93 7.08 -10.02 -18.34
CA ASN A 93 6.02 -9.31 -17.62
C ASN A 93 4.73 -9.16 -18.44
N GLN A 94 4.57 -9.93 -19.52
CA GLN A 94 3.45 -9.84 -20.47
C GLN A 94 2.06 -9.81 -19.82
N ILE A 95 1.79 -10.71 -18.87
CA ILE A 95 0.50 -10.79 -18.18
C ILE A 95 0.25 -9.50 -17.39
N LYS A 96 1.22 -9.09 -16.56
CA LYS A 96 1.13 -7.87 -15.76
C LYS A 96 0.91 -6.64 -16.62
N ASP A 97 1.75 -6.42 -17.63
CA ASP A 97 1.71 -5.21 -18.43
C ASP A 97 0.37 -5.14 -19.21
N THR A 98 -0.11 -6.28 -19.72
CA THR A 98 -1.40 -6.37 -20.41
C THR A 98 -2.58 -6.12 -19.46
N ALA A 99 -2.55 -6.66 -18.25
CA ALA A 99 -3.56 -6.40 -17.22
C ALA A 99 -3.57 -4.94 -16.74
N GLN A 100 -2.41 -4.30 -16.64
CA GLN A 100 -2.34 -2.87 -16.31
C GLN A 100 -2.89 -2.00 -17.45
N VAL A 101 -2.72 -2.39 -18.71
CA VAL A 101 -3.36 -1.72 -19.86
C VAL A 101 -4.87 -1.90 -19.83
N LEU A 102 -5.36 -3.11 -19.51
CA LEU A 102 -6.80 -3.37 -19.31
C LEU A 102 -7.40 -2.35 -18.33
N LEU A 103 -6.79 -2.17 -17.15
CA LEU A 103 -7.22 -1.17 -16.17
C LEU A 103 -7.20 0.27 -16.71
N ALA A 104 -6.18 0.63 -17.50
CA ALA A 104 -6.08 1.97 -18.07
C ALA A 104 -7.14 2.24 -19.14
N TYR A 105 -7.43 1.26 -19.99
CA TYR A 105 -8.42 1.36 -21.05
C TYR A 105 -9.85 1.36 -20.50
N ASP A 106 -10.16 0.47 -19.56
CA ASP A 106 -11.44 0.45 -18.84
C ASP A 106 -11.74 1.84 -18.24
N ARG A 107 -10.78 2.42 -17.53
CA ARG A 107 -10.91 3.73 -16.89
C ARG A 107 -11.24 4.88 -17.84
N ILE A 108 -10.84 4.79 -19.11
CA ILE A 108 -11.13 5.80 -20.14
C ILE A 108 -12.23 5.37 -21.10
N ASN A 109 -13.00 4.32 -20.76
CA ASN A 109 -14.06 3.73 -21.57
C ASN A 109 -13.61 3.35 -22.99
N LYS A 110 -12.37 2.84 -23.13
CA LYS A 110 -11.88 2.24 -24.38
C LYS A 110 -12.20 0.74 -24.35
N ASN A 111 -12.60 0.16 -25.47
CA ASN A 111 -12.95 -1.28 -25.56
C ASN A 111 -11.80 -2.17 -25.06
N THR A 112 -12.16 -3.15 -24.23
CA THR A 112 -11.25 -4.07 -23.54
C THR A 112 -11.41 -5.53 -23.93
N ASP A 113 -12.42 -5.88 -24.73
CA ASP A 113 -12.82 -7.26 -25.03
C ASP A 113 -11.67 -8.13 -25.56
N SER A 114 -10.81 -7.57 -26.42
CA SER A 114 -9.68 -8.30 -27.00
C SER A 114 -8.58 -8.57 -25.97
N ILE A 115 -8.41 -7.67 -25.01
CA ILE A 115 -7.44 -7.78 -23.91
C ILE A 115 -7.90 -8.84 -22.91
N GLU A 116 -9.17 -8.79 -22.53
CA GLU A 116 -9.81 -9.78 -21.65
C GLU A 116 -9.75 -11.18 -22.25
N SER A 117 -10.13 -11.31 -23.53
CA SER A 117 -10.06 -12.57 -24.27
C SER A 117 -8.64 -13.15 -24.29
N TRP A 118 -7.62 -12.29 -24.45
CA TRP A 118 -6.23 -12.72 -24.42
C TRP A 118 -5.79 -13.18 -23.03
N LEU A 119 -6.10 -12.42 -21.98
CA LEU A 119 -5.79 -12.83 -20.61
C LEU A 119 -6.44 -14.19 -20.30
N LEU A 120 -7.73 -14.34 -20.61
CA LEU A 120 -8.46 -15.60 -20.41
C LEU A 120 -7.86 -16.77 -21.21
N SER A 121 -7.33 -16.52 -22.40
CA SER A 121 -6.63 -17.56 -23.19
C SER A 121 -5.29 -18.00 -22.58
N ASN A 122 -4.72 -17.22 -21.67
CA ASN A 122 -3.49 -17.52 -20.93
C ASN A 122 -3.76 -18.08 -19.52
N ASN A 123 -4.99 -18.46 -19.23
CA ASN A 123 -5.35 -19.16 -18.00
C ASN A 123 -4.81 -20.59 -17.98
N ARG A 124 -4.32 -21.01 -16.81
CA ARG A 124 -3.81 -22.36 -16.57
C ARG A 124 -4.20 -22.85 -15.19
N THR A 125 -4.30 -24.16 -15.03
CA THR A 125 -4.48 -24.80 -13.72
C THR A 125 -3.21 -24.60 -12.87
N ALA A 126 -3.36 -24.10 -11.66
CA ALA A 126 -2.25 -23.86 -10.74
C ALA A 126 -1.74 -25.19 -10.14
N LYS A 127 -0.52 -25.60 -10.52
CA LYS A 127 0.07 -26.88 -10.10
C LYS A 127 0.92 -26.81 -8.82
N ASP A 128 1.12 -25.61 -8.29
CA ASP A 128 1.94 -25.37 -7.09
C ASP A 128 1.16 -25.65 -5.79
N LEU A 129 -0.13 -25.96 -5.90
CA LEU A 129 -1.00 -26.28 -4.78
C LEU A 129 -1.21 -27.79 -4.66
N THR A 130 -1.26 -28.27 -3.42
CA THR A 130 -1.80 -29.59 -3.10
C THR A 130 -3.23 -29.40 -2.61
N TRP A 131 -4.16 -30.06 -3.28
CA TRP A 131 -5.58 -30.05 -2.94
C TRP A 131 -6.00 -31.32 -2.21
N PHE A 132 -6.94 -31.17 -1.30
CA PHE A 132 -7.57 -32.25 -0.58
C PHE A 132 -9.08 -32.12 -0.64
N LEU A 133 -9.75 -33.26 -0.63
CA LEU A 133 -11.18 -33.40 -0.38
C LEU A 133 -11.35 -33.88 1.07
N GLU A 134 -12.12 -33.13 1.82
CA GLU A 134 -12.55 -33.46 3.18
C GLU A 134 -14.00 -33.94 3.15
N VAL A 135 -14.28 -34.99 3.90
CA VAL A 135 -15.62 -35.52 4.12
C VAL A 135 -15.78 -35.65 5.63
N ASP A 136 -16.68 -34.85 6.20
CA ASP A 136 -17.01 -34.82 7.62
C ASP A 136 -18.38 -35.44 7.84
N VAL A 137 -18.50 -36.33 8.81
CA VAL A 137 -19.74 -37.07 9.11
C VAL A 137 -20.34 -36.53 10.39
N ASP A 138 -21.62 -36.20 10.35
CA ASP A 138 -22.30 -35.62 11.50
C ASP A 138 -22.24 -36.58 12.71
N ASN A 139 -21.99 -36.03 13.90
CA ASN A 139 -21.88 -36.76 15.18
C ASN A 139 -20.72 -37.77 15.29
N HIS A 140 -19.78 -37.79 14.34
CA HIS A 140 -18.59 -38.65 14.42
C HIS A 140 -18.91 -40.14 14.48
N GLU A 141 -19.99 -40.56 13.83
CA GLU A 141 -20.31 -41.97 13.64
C GLU A 141 -19.49 -42.56 12.49
N SER A 142 -19.25 -43.88 12.54
CA SER A 142 -18.71 -44.59 11.39
C SER A 142 -19.69 -44.57 10.22
N SER A 143 -19.15 -44.43 9.00
CA SER A 143 -19.92 -44.20 7.78
C SER A 143 -19.22 -44.83 6.58
N SER A 144 -19.99 -45.36 5.63
CA SER A 144 -19.47 -45.85 4.35
C SER A 144 -19.88 -44.91 3.24
N CYS A 145 -18.89 -44.37 2.52
CA CYS A 145 -19.10 -43.38 1.48
C CYS A 145 -18.66 -43.90 0.11
N THR A 146 -19.47 -43.57 -0.90
CA THR A 146 -19.15 -43.75 -2.32
C THR A 146 -18.68 -42.43 -2.90
N ILE A 147 -17.51 -42.45 -3.54
CA ILE A 147 -16.97 -41.33 -4.31
C ILE A 147 -16.97 -41.71 -5.79
N SER A 148 -17.60 -40.87 -6.61
CA SER A 148 -17.71 -41.08 -8.05
C SER A 148 -16.96 -39.99 -8.82
N TYR A 149 -16.10 -40.40 -9.74
CA TYR A 149 -15.43 -39.50 -10.70
C TYR A 149 -15.04 -40.27 -11.96
N SER A 150 -14.95 -39.58 -13.10
CA SER A 150 -14.57 -40.20 -14.39
C SER A 150 -15.42 -41.43 -14.78
N GLY A 151 -16.69 -41.49 -14.34
CA GLY A 151 -17.61 -42.61 -14.59
C GLY A 151 -17.36 -43.87 -13.73
N ALA A 152 -16.37 -43.86 -12.85
CA ALA A 152 -16.10 -44.94 -11.90
C ALA A 152 -16.65 -44.61 -10.51
N ARG A 153 -16.98 -45.65 -9.74
CA ARG A 153 -17.39 -45.57 -8.34
C ARG A 153 -16.35 -46.23 -7.45
N HIS A 154 -16.01 -45.56 -6.37
CA HIS A 154 -15.02 -45.96 -5.40
C HIS A 154 -15.63 -45.89 -4.00
N THR A 155 -15.24 -46.79 -3.11
CA THR A 155 -15.77 -46.85 -1.74
C THR A 155 -14.65 -46.57 -0.76
N ILE A 156 -14.97 -45.70 0.19
CA ILE A 156 -14.16 -45.41 1.35
C ILE A 156 -15.01 -45.60 2.60
N ASP A 157 -14.36 -45.88 3.72
CA ASP A 157 -15.02 -45.94 5.03
C ASP A 157 -14.41 -44.86 5.92
N ILE A 158 -15.27 -44.14 6.63
CA ILE A 158 -14.95 -43.11 7.62
C ILE A 158 -15.13 -43.75 8.99
N ASN A 159 -14.06 -43.78 9.78
CA ASN A 159 -14.06 -44.35 11.12
C ASN A 159 -14.62 -43.34 12.14
N GLU A 160 -14.93 -43.80 13.36
CA GLU A 160 -15.41 -42.92 14.46
C GLU A 160 -14.40 -41.82 14.86
N ASP A 161 -13.11 -42.03 14.57
CA ASP A 161 -12.05 -41.03 14.78
C ASP A 161 -11.85 -40.11 13.57
N MET A 162 -12.73 -40.16 12.56
CA MET A 162 -12.66 -39.46 11.27
C MET A 162 -11.51 -39.84 10.36
N THR A 163 -10.78 -40.92 10.67
CA THR A 163 -9.80 -41.44 9.72
C THR A 163 -10.48 -42.20 8.58
N LEU A 164 -9.89 -42.06 7.40
CA LEU A 164 -10.37 -42.66 6.17
C LEU A 164 -9.65 -43.98 5.90
N SER A 165 -10.40 -44.95 5.37
CA SER A 165 -9.88 -46.22 4.87
C SER A 165 -10.58 -46.64 3.56
N GLY A 166 -10.14 -47.73 2.95
CA GLY A 166 -10.70 -48.25 1.69
C GLY A 166 -9.91 -47.86 0.44
N ASN A 167 -10.58 -47.87 -0.71
CA ASN A 167 -9.95 -47.63 -2.01
C ASN A 167 -10.61 -46.44 -2.73
N PRO A 168 -10.04 -45.23 -2.62
CA PRO A 168 -10.59 -44.03 -3.24
C PRO A 168 -10.28 -43.93 -4.75
N GLY A 169 -9.65 -44.94 -5.36
CA GLY A 169 -9.32 -45.02 -6.79
C GLY A 169 -8.02 -44.31 -7.18
N SER A 170 -7.86 -43.95 -8.46
CA SER A 170 -6.60 -43.41 -9.01
C SER A 170 -6.43 -41.89 -8.88
N CYS A 171 -7.51 -41.14 -8.68
CA CYS A 171 -7.44 -39.68 -8.56
C CYS A 171 -7.28 -39.18 -7.13
N LEU A 172 -7.48 -40.04 -6.14
CA LEU A 172 -7.52 -39.69 -4.73
C LEU A 172 -6.60 -40.62 -3.96
N SER A 173 -5.95 -40.10 -2.92
CA SER A 173 -5.14 -40.91 -2.00
C SER A 173 -5.33 -40.40 -0.57
N ILE A 174 -5.50 -41.30 0.39
CA ILE A 174 -5.59 -40.95 1.81
C ILE A 174 -4.28 -40.29 2.25
N ALA A 175 -4.37 -39.12 2.88
CA ALA A 175 -3.25 -38.26 3.24
C ALA A 175 -3.47 -37.59 4.61
N ALA A 176 -2.51 -36.74 5.01
CA ALA A 176 -2.58 -35.92 6.23
C ALA A 176 -2.88 -36.73 7.51
N GLY A 177 -2.28 -37.90 7.67
CA GLY A 177 -2.50 -38.75 8.84
C GLY A 177 -3.77 -39.59 8.80
N GLY A 178 -4.50 -39.59 7.68
CA GLY A 178 -5.69 -40.40 7.47
C GLY A 178 -6.96 -39.57 7.27
N PHE A 179 -6.95 -38.27 7.54
CA PHE A 179 -8.17 -37.46 7.62
C PHE A 179 -8.67 -36.93 6.28
N TRP A 180 -7.79 -36.80 5.26
CA TRP A 180 -8.16 -36.16 4.00
C TRP A 180 -7.80 -36.99 2.78
N LEU A 181 -8.53 -36.78 1.69
CA LEU A 181 -8.24 -37.38 0.39
C LEU A 181 -7.47 -36.37 -0.47
N ARG A 182 -6.17 -36.58 -0.63
CA ARG A 182 -5.35 -35.79 -1.55
C ARG A 182 -5.78 -36.04 -2.99
N ILE A 183 -6.04 -34.95 -3.72
CA ILE A 183 -6.40 -34.95 -5.13
C ILE A 183 -5.12 -34.98 -5.99
N SER A 184 -5.08 -35.91 -6.94
CA SER A 184 -3.98 -36.03 -7.90
C SER A 184 -3.95 -34.85 -8.86
N ASN A 185 -2.75 -34.37 -9.20
CA ASN A 185 -2.55 -33.25 -10.14
C ASN A 185 -3.13 -33.50 -11.54
N ASN A 186 -3.34 -34.76 -11.93
CA ASN A 186 -3.95 -35.11 -13.22
C ASN A 186 -5.48 -35.17 -13.17
N CYS A 187 -6.09 -34.93 -12.00
CA CYS A 187 -7.52 -35.01 -11.77
C CYS A 187 -8.12 -33.69 -11.26
N MET A 188 -7.40 -32.57 -11.39
CA MET A 188 -7.87 -31.26 -10.94
C MET A 188 -9.13 -30.79 -11.69
N ASP A 189 -9.32 -31.23 -12.93
CA ASP A 189 -10.50 -30.89 -13.74
C ASP A 189 -11.70 -31.85 -13.50
N ASN A 190 -11.54 -32.85 -12.62
CA ASN A 190 -12.61 -33.78 -12.31
C ASN A 190 -13.61 -33.17 -11.31
N LYS A 191 -14.87 -33.57 -11.46
CA LYS A 191 -15.90 -33.42 -10.42
C LYS A 191 -15.94 -34.67 -9.57
N PHE A 192 -15.93 -34.50 -8.25
CA PHE A 192 -16.00 -35.57 -7.26
C PHE A 192 -17.39 -35.56 -6.64
N THR A 193 -18.19 -36.56 -6.95
CA THR A 193 -19.51 -36.74 -6.33
C THR A 193 -19.38 -37.66 -5.14
N VAL A 194 -19.73 -37.19 -3.95
CA VAL A 194 -19.65 -37.95 -2.69
C VAL A 194 -21.05 -38.28 -2.21
N SER A 195 -21.26 -39.49 -1.69
CA SER A 195 -22.50 -39.94 -1.07
C SER A 195 -22.18 -40.88 0.08
N CYS A 196 -22.71 -40.63 1.27
CA CYS A 196 -22.47 -41.43 2.47
C CYS A 196 -23.77 -42.04 3.00
N ASP A 197 -23.70 -43.10 3.81
CA ASP A 197 -24.86 -43.69 4.48
C ASP A 197 -25.28 -42.96 5.78
N LYS A 198 -24.54 -41.92 6.16
CA LYS A 198 -24.82 -40.95 7.22
C LYS A 198 -24.92 -39.54 6.66
N ASP A 199 -25.49 -38.63 7.45
CA ASP A 199 -25.48 -37.18 7.16
C ASP A 199 -24.02 -36.68 7.13
N PHE A 200 -23.70 -35.82 6.17
CA PHE A 200 -22.30 -35.46 5.92
C PHE A 200 -22.15 -34.08 5.27
N THR A 201 -20.95 -33.53 5.44
CA THR A 201 -20.47 -32.31 4.81
C THR A 201 -19.19 -32.59 4.02
N THR A 202 -19.05 -32.00 2.83
CA THR A 202 -17.82 -32.02 2.07
C THR A 202 -17.26 -30.62 1.90
N SER A 203 -15.94 -30.55 1.91
CA SER A 203 -15.19 -29.31 1.68
C SER A 203 -13.94 -29.62 0.85
N THR A 204 -13.38 -28.59 0.22
CA THR A 204 -12.06 -28.69 -0.39
C THR A 204 -11.06 -27.87 0.40
N LEU A 205 -9.89 -28.46 0.64
CA LEU A 205 -8.78 -27.84 1.34
C LEU A 205 -7.61 -27.71 0.38
N TYR A 206 -6.79 -26.68 0.57
CA TYR A 206 -5.59 -26.51 -0.24
C TYR A 206 -4.44 -25.94 0.56
N GLN A 207 -3.24 -26.27 0.13
CA GLN A 207 -2.01 -25.69 0.67
C GLN A 207 -0.99 -25.52 -0.43
N ARG A 208 -0.08 -24.57 -0.26
CA ARG A 208 1.13 -24.52 -1.09
C ARG A 208 1.91 -25.82 -0.89
N THR A 209 2.39 -26.41 -1.98
CA THR A 209 3.15 -27.66 -1.91
C THR A 209 4.38 -27.49 -1.00
N GLY A 210 4.47 -28.33 0.04
CA GLY A 210 5.52 -28.26 1.06
C GLY A 210 5.28 -27.24 2.18
N SER A 211 4.15 -26.52 2.19
CA SER A 211 3.72 -25.67 3.31
C SER A 211 2.95 -26.48 4.36
N SER A 212 2.93 -26.01 5.60
CA SER A 212 2.08 -26.52 6.68
C SER A 212 0.75 -25.76 6.82
N THR A 213 0.64 -24.57 6.22
CA THR A 213 -0.59 -23.76 6.27
C THR A 213 -1.61 -24.36 5.31
N VAL A 214 -2.75 -24.78 5.86
CA VAL A 214 -3.91 -25.28 5.12
C VAL A 214 -4.95 -24.19 5.05
N PHE A 215 -5.47 -23.98 3.86
CA PHE A 215 -6.57 -23.06 3.58
C PHE A 215 -7.83 -23.88 3.31
N VAL A 216 -8.95 -23.39 3.80
CA VAL A 216 -10.27 -23.98 3.58
C VAL A 216 -10.94 -23.23 2.43
N SER A 217 -11.51 -23.94 1.48
CA SER A 217 -12.36 -23.33 0.44
C SER A 217 -13.58 -22.68 1.09
N PRO A 218 -14.04 -21.50 0.63
CA PRO A 218 -15.17 -20.80 1.24
C PRO A 218 -16.50 -21.55 1.11
N THR A 219 -16.59 -22.53 0.21
CA THR A 219 -17.81 -23.33 -0.03
C THR A 219 -17.66 -24.72 0.56
N ALA A 220 -18.58 -25.08 1.44
CA ALA A 220 -18.83 -26.45 1.88
C ALA A 220 -20.24 -26.87 1.47
N HIS A 221 -20.44 -28.15 1.18
CA HIS A 221 -21.72 -28.70 0.79
C HIS A 221 -22.14 -29.76 1.80
N SER A 222 -23.35 -29.65 2.34
CA SER A 222 -23.89 -30.62 3.29
C SER A 222 -25.15 -31.27 2.74
N THR A 223 -25.38 -32.53 3.09
CA THR A 223 -26.59 -33.25 2.71
C THR A 223 -26.88 -34.40 3.68
N SER A 224 -28.11 -34.89 3.68
CA SER A 224 -28.49 -36.03 4.51
C SER A 224 -27.92 -37.35 3.98
N ALA A 225 -27.99 -38.39 4.78
CA ALA A 225 -27.68 -39.76 4.42
C ALA A 225 -28.26 -40.13 3.05
N LEU A 226 -27.45 -40.82 2.24
CA LEU A 226 -27.71 -41.23 0.86
C LEU A 226 -27.87 -40.06 -0.14
N GLY A 227 -27.79 -38.81 0.33
CA GLY A 227 -27.68 -37.62 -0.50
C GLY A 227 -26.33 -37.56 -1.23
N THR A 228 -26.17 -36.54 -2.07
CA THR A 228 -24.92 -36.34 -2.84
C THR A 228 -24.43 -34.92 -2.75
N THR A 229 -23.14 -34.75 -2.53
CA THR A 229 -22.43 -33.48 -2.71
C THR A 229 -21.53 -33.56 -3.95
N ILE A 230 -21.16 -32.41 -4.52
CA ILE A 230 -20.29 -32.33 -5.69
C ILE A 230 -19.19 -31.32 -5.41
N GLU A 231 -17.94 -31.81 -5.42
CA GLU A 231 -16.76 -30.97 -5.23
C GLU A 231 -15.94 -30.91 -6.52
N SER A 232 -15.28 -29.77 -6.74
CA SER A 232 -14.34 -29.59 -7.85
C SER A 232 -13.22 -28.65 -7.45
N VAL A 233 -12.01 -28.91 -7.94
CA VAL A 233 -10.89 -28.00 -7.71
C VAL A 233 -11.01 -26.81 -8.65
N ASN A 234 -11.12 -25.61 -8.07
CA ASN A 234 -11.13 -24.37 -8.84
C ASN A 234 -9.89 -23.55 -8.51
N SER A 235 -8.78 -23.82 -9.22
CA SER A 235 -7.52 -23.10 -9.01
C SER A 235 -6.82 -22.80 -10.32
N LYS A 236 -6.84 -21.51 -10.67
CA LYS A 236 -6.25 -20.99 -11.89
C LYS A 236 -5.16 -19.97 -11.59
N CYS A 237 -4.30 -19.76 -12.56
CA CYS A 237 -3.31 -18.70 -12.60
C CYS A 237 -3.14 -18.24 -14.05
N PHE A 238 -2.53 -17.07 -14.24
CA PHE A 238 -2.16 -16.59 -15.56
C PHE A 238 -0.70 -16.90 -15.86
N SER A 239 -0.39 -17.31 -17.10
CA SER A 239 0.99 -17.46 -17.55
C SER A 239 1.12 -17.60 -19.06
N THR A 240 2.10 -16.90 -19.63
CA THR A 240 2.56 -17.10 -21.01
C THR A 240 3.53 -18.27 -21.15
N SER A 241 4.08 -18.78 -20.04
CA SER A 241 4.96 -19.96 -20.00
C SER A 241 4.17 -21.26 -19.92
N THR A 242 4.70 -22.33 -20.51
CA THR A 242 4.10 -23.67 -20.42
C THR A 242 4.37 -24.39 -19.10
N THR A 243 5.32 -23.93 -18.29
CA THR A 243 5.86 -24.71 -17.15
C THR A 243 5.62 -24.10 -15.77
N GLY A 244 4.88 -23.01 -15.65
CA GLY A 244 4.62 -22.39 -14.35
C GLY A 244 3.67 -21.22 -14.42
N CYS A 245 3.21 -20.76 -13.25
CA CYS A 245 2.35 -19.59 -13.09
C CYS A 245 3.17 -18.30 -12.93
N ASP A 246 2.69 -17.17 -13.48
CA ASP A 246 3.23 -15.85 -13.19
C ASP A 246 2.47 -15.23 -12.01
N TYR A 247 3.07 -15.23 -10.83
CA TYR A 247 2.40 -14.76 -9.61
C TYR A 247 2.06 -13.26 -9.67
N GLU A 248 3.03 -12.41 -10.05
CA GLU A 248 2.80 -10.96 -10.13
C GLU A 248 1.82 -10.63 -11.27
N GLY A 249 1.96 -11.30 -12.42
CA GLY A 249 1.00 -11.21 -13.50
C GLY A 249 -0.41 -11.60 -13.06
N THR A 250 -0.55 -12.69 -12.30
CA THR A 250 -1.84 -13.17 -11.80
C THR A 250 -2.47 -12.18 -10.81
N LEU A 251 -1.68 -11.53 -9.95
CA LEU A 251 -2.19 -10.48 -9.05
C LEU A 251 -2.83 -9.32 -9.83
N TRP A 252 -2.12 -8.78 -10.82
CA TRP A 252 -2.64 -7.68 -11.64
C TRP A 252 -3.79 -8.10 -12.55
N ALA A 253 -3.70 -9.28 -13.17
CA ALA A 253 -4.75 -9.81 -14.03
C ALA A 253 -6.02 -10.07 -13.23
N ALA A 254 -5.95 -10.61 -12.01
CA ALA A 254 -7.13 -10.79 -11.16
C ALA A 254 -7.81 -9.45 -10.86
N ILE A 255 -7.08 -8.40 -10.47
CA ILE A 255 -7.70 -7.06 -10.27
C ILE A 255 -8.31 -6.53 -11.56
N ALA A 256 -7.61 -6.66 -12.68
CA ALA A 256 -8.08 -6.13 -13.96
C ALA A 256 -9.34 -6.86 -14.46
N MET A 257 -9.40 -8.18 -14.29
CA MET A 257 -10.55 -9.00 -14.66
C MET A 257 -11.73 -8.76 -13.72
N ASP A 258 -11.50 -8.63 -12.40
CA ASP A 258 -12.52 -8.24 -11.42
C ASP A 258 -13.11 -6.86 -11.77
N LYS A 259 -12.26 -5.89 -12.08
CA LYS A 259 -12.68 -4.55 -12.52
C LYS A 259 -13.53 -4.59 -13.80
N ALA A 260 -13.20 -5.48 -14.73
CA ALA A 260 -13.97 -5.71 -15.95
C ALA A 260 -15.25 -6.55 -15.73
N GLY A 261 -15.60 -6.90 -14.48
CA GLY A 261 -16.83 -7.63 -14.15
C GLY A 261 -16.73 -9.15 -14.28
N ASN A 262 -15.53 -9.71 -14.43
CA ASN A 262 -15.33 -11.16 -14.53
C ASN A 262 -15.15 -11.79 -13.13
N ASP A 263 -15.62 -13.02 -12.94
CA ASP A 263 -15.36 -13.78 -11.71
C ASP A 263 -13.87 -14.19 -11.62
N VAL A 264 -13.24 -13.82 -10.51
CA VAL A 264 -11.84 -14.11 -10.21
C VAL A 264 -11.64 -15.07 -9.04
N GLY A 265 -12.72 -15.65 -8.51
CA GLY A 265 -12.66 -16.60 -7.39
C GLY A 265 -11.74 -17.78 -7.66
N SER A 266 -11.68 -18.24 -8.92
CA SER A 266 -10.78 -19.32 -9.35
C SER A 266 -9.28 -19.02 -9.18
N TYR A 267 -8.87 -17.76 -9.12
CA TYR A 267 -7.45 -17.39 -8.96
C TYR A 267 -7.04 -17.20 -7.49
N LEU A 268 -8.02 -16.98 -6.59
CA LEU A 268 -7.77 -16.69 -5.19
C LEU A 268 -7.00 -17.80 -4.46
N PRO A 269 -7.29 -19.10 -4.62
CA PRO A 269 -6.53 -20.14 -3.91
C PRO A 269 -5.03 -20.10 -4.22
N TYR A 270 -4.68 -19.84 -5.49
CA TYR A 270 -3.29 -19.69 -5.90
C TYR A 270 -2.66 -18.43 -5.31
N LEU A 271 -3.36 -17.29 -5.37
CA LEU A 271 -2.84 -16.02 -4.86
C LEU A 271 -2.65 -16.04 -3.33
N LEU A 272 -3.61 -16.58 -2.59
CA LEU A 272 -3.59 -16.72 -1.14
C LEU A 272 -2.49 -17.67 -0.68
N ALA A 273 -2.45 -18.90 -1.20
CA ALA A 273 -1.50 -19.90 -0.71
C ALA A 273 -0.03 -19.57 -1.01
N LEU A 274 0.24 -18.76 -2.05
CA LEU A 274 1.60 -18.36 -2.41
C LEU A 274 2.01 -16.97 -1.88
N SER A 275 1.15 -16.27 -1.13
CA SER A 275 1.41 -14.91 -0.63
C SER A 275 2.71 -14.81 0.18
N ASP A 276 2.92 -15.73 1.11
CA ASP A 276 4.05 -15.69 2.06
C ASP A 276 5.40 -15.87 1.37
N SER A 277 5.42 -16.60 0.26
CA SER A 277 6.63 -16.77 -0.57
C SER A 277 6.86 -15.63 -1.56
N ASN A 278 5.90 -14.71 -1.70
CA ASN A 278 5.89 -13.65 -2.70
C ASN A 278 5.71 -12.25 -2.10
N LEU A 279 6.09 -12.05 -0.84
CA LEU A 279 5.97 -10.78 -0.12
C LEU A 279 6.58 -9.58 -0.86
N ARG A 280 7.56 -9.80 -1.75
CA ARG A 280 8.18 -8.75 -2.60
C ARG A 280 7.19 -8.01 -3.50
N PHE A 281 6.01 -8.57 -3.77
CA PHE A 281 4.97 -7.97 -4.60
C PHE A 281 3.84 -7.35 -3.79
N LEU A 282 3.97 -7.29 -2.45
CA LEU A 282 2.93 -6.83 -1.52
C LEU A 282 1.55 -7.49 -1.77
N PRO A 283 1.44 -8.84 -1.71
CA PRO A 283 0.21 -9.53 -2.09
C PRO A 283 -1.00 -9.13 -1.25
N SER A 284 -0.79 -8.74 0.01
CA SER A 284 -1.86 -8.29 0.92
C SER A 284 -2.66 -7.12 0.35
N SER A 285 -2.03 -6.18 -0.36
CA SER A 285 -2.76 -5.09 -1.03
C SER A 285 -3.72 -5.62 -2.10
N PHE A 286 -3.24 -6.51 -2.98
CA PHE A 286 -4.06 -7.06 -4.06
C PHE A 286 -5.17 -7.95 -3.52
N LEU A 287 -4.83 -8.83 -2.58
CA LEU A 287 -5.80 -9.74 -2.00
C LEU A 287 -6.86 -8.97 -1.21
N HIS A 288 -6.50 -7.90 -0.48
CA HIS A 288 -7.49 -7.04 0.17
C HIS A 288 -8.42 -6.34 -0.83
N ILE A 289 -7.92 -5.89 -2.00
CA ILE A 289 -8.76 -5.34 -3.08
C ILE A 289 -9.78 -6.39 -3.55
N LEU A 290 -9.37 -7.64 -3.69
CA LEU A 290 -10.20 -8.70 -4.26
C LEU A 290 -11.19 -9.28 -3.26
N THR A 291 -10.80 -9.43 -1.99
CA THR A 291 -11.58 -10.17 -0.98
C THR A 291 -12.17 -9.30 0.12
N GLU A 292 -11.70 -8.06 0.27
CA GLU A 292 -11.97 -7.21 1.45
C GLU A 292 -11.64 -7.91 2.78
N GLY A 293 -10.77 -8.93 2.75
CA GLY A 293 -10.48 -9.77 3.90
C GLY A 293 -9.73 -9.03 5.00
N SER A 294 -10.15 -9.25 6.24
CA SER A 294 -9.58 -8.65 7.47
C SER A 294 -8.14 -9.09 7.74
N ASP A 295 -7.79 -10.34 7.38
CA ASP A 295 -6.43 -10.85 7.50
C ASP A 295 -5.47 -10.06 6.60
N GLN A 296 -5.86 -9.84 5.34
CA GLN A 296 -5.06 -9.08 4.38
C GLN A 296 -4.94 -7.62 4.78
N TYR A 297 -6.03 -7.02 5.28
CA TYR A 297 -6.01 -5.68 5.86
C TYR A 297 -5.02 -5.60 7.03
N SER A 298 -5.10 -6.53 7.98
CA SER A 298 -4.23 -6.59 9.16
C SER A 298 -2.76 -6.73 8.78
N GLN A 299 -2.45 -7.62 7.84
CA GLN A 299 -1.09 -7.77 7.29
C GLN A 299 -0.60 -6.47 6.64
N LEU A 300 -1.46 -5.79 5.89
CA LEU A 300 -1.12 -4.54 5.23
C LEU A 300 -0.81 -3.44 6.25
N VAL A 301 -1.69 -3.23 7.24
CA VAL A 301 -1.52 -2.24 8.31
C VAL A 301 -0.24 -2.52 9.10
N GLN A 302 -0.01 -3.77 9.51
CA GLN A 302 1.20 -4.17 10.26
C GLN A 302 2.48 -3.99 9.45
N SER A 303 2.41 -4.08 8.11
CA SER A 303 3.57 -3.85 7.24
C SER A 303 3.89 -2.37 7.00
N GLN A 304 3.07 -1.44 7.51
CA GLN A 304 3.32 -0.01 7.36
C GLN A 304 4.56 0.42 8.17
N GLN A 305 5.56 0.93 7.46
CA GLN A 305 6.81 1.38 8.07
C GLN A 305 6.65 2.76 8.69
N GLN A 306 7.02 2.87 9.98
CA GLN A 306 7.00 4.13 10.74
C GLN A 306 5.63 4.81 10.76
N SER A 307 4.55 4.05 10.55
CA SER A 307 3.19 4.57 10.33
C SER A 307 3.11 5.60 9.19
N LYS A 308 3.91 5.43 8.12
CA LYS A 308 4.05 6.42 7.04
C LYS A 308 4.00 5.85 5.63
N PHE A 309 4.68 4.74 5.37
CA PHE A 309 4.80 4.23 4.00
C PHE A 309 4.96 2.72 3.99
N TRP A 310 4.79 2.12 2.82
CA TRP A 310 5.03 0.70 2.60
C TRP A 310 6.25 0.51 1.72
N GLN A 311 7.00 -0.53 2.02
CA GLN A 311 8.08 -1.02 1.19
C GLN A 311 8.20 -2.53 1.38
N ALA A 312 7.83 -3.28 0.35
CA ALA A 312 7.81 -4.73 0.37
C ALA A 312 9.25 -5.29 0.47
N PRO A 313 9.45 -6.40 1.21
CA PRO A 313 10.76 -7.00 1.37
C PRO A 313 11.29 -7.52 0.03
N ASN A 314 12.51 -7.15 -0.34
CA ASN A 314 13.14 -7.54 -1.61
C ASN A 314 12.33 -7.15 -2.87
N THR A 315 11.53 -6.09 -2.79
CA THR A 315 10.85 -5.52 -3.96
C THR A 315 11.86 -5.10 -5.03
N ASN A 316 11.53 -5.35 -6.30
CA ASN A 316 12.27 -4.77 -7.43
C ASN A 316 11.85 -3.30 -7.69
N TYR A 317 10.84 -2.83 -6.94
CA TYR A 317 10.32 -1.47 -7.02
C TYR A 317 10.91 -0.60 -5.91
N ASN A 318 10.12 0.35 -5.42
CA ASN A 318 10.52 1.26 -4.38
C ASN A 318 9.32 1.57 -3.48
N ARG A 319 9.58 2.26 -2.37
CA ARG A 319 8.55 2.66 -1.42
C ARG A 319 7.40 3.46 -2.03
N TYR A 320 7.61 4.21 -3.11
CA TYR A 320 6.56 5.02 -3.73
C TYR A 320 5.55 4.13 -4.45
N TYR A 321 6.05 3.17 -5.22
CA TYR A 321 5.21 2.16 -5.88
C TYR A 321 4.48 1.27 -4.87
N ASP A 322 5.20 0.74 -3.87
CA ASP A 322 4.59 -0.14 -2.87
C ASP A 322 3.56 0.61 -2.00
N SER A 323 3.83 1.88 -1.65
CA SER A 323 2.84 2.72 -0.95
C SER A 323 1.65 3.03 -1.83
N ALA A 324 1.84 3.19 -3.14
CA ALA A 324 0.72 3.37 -4.05
C ALA A 324 -0.15 2.11 -4.14
N LEU A 325 0.43 0.91 -4.08
CA LEU A 325 -0.36 -0.34 -4.02
C LEU A 325 -1.16 -0.45 -2.71
N ALA A 326 -0.53 -0.14 -1.58
CA ALA A 326 -1.21 -0.10 -0.29
C ALA A 326 -2.35 0.93 -0.27
N LEU A 327 -2.09 2.15 -0.75
CA LEU A 327 -3.11 3.19 -0.85
C LEU A 327 -4.24 2.80 -1.80
N LEU A 328 -3.93 2.09 -2.90
CA LEU A 328 -4.95 1.60 -3.83
C LEU A 328 -5.92 0.65 -3.10
N SER A 329 -5.38 -0.25 -2.28
CA SER A 329 -6.20 -1.18 -1.49
C SER A 329 -7.00 -0.52 -0.38
N LEU A 330 -6.50 0.58 0.17
CA LEU A 330 -7.13 1.33 1.26
C LEU A 330 -8.00 2.49 0.75
N GLN A 331 -8.23 2.62 -0.56
CA GLN A 331 -9.01 3.73 -1.10
C GLN A 331 -10.41 3.79 -0.49
N GLY A 332 -10.73 4.94 0.11
CA GLY A 332 -12.05 5.18 0.70
C GLY A 332 -12.26 4.50 2.04
N ALA A 333 -11.28 3.75 2.56
CA ALA A 333 -11.37 3.15 3.89
C ALA A 333 -11.34 4.22 5.00
N ASN A 334 -10.81 5.42 4.71
CA ASN A 334 -10.63 6.50 5.69
C ASN A 334 -9.83 6.05 6.91
N SER A 335 -8.92 5.11 6.71
CA SER A 335 -8.13 4.53 7.79
C SER A 335 -7.05 5.51 8.26
N ILE A 336 -6.57 5.32 9.49
CA ILE A 336 -5.48 6.13 10.02
C ILE A 336 -4.18 5.89 9.23
N GLU A 337 -3.97 4.67 8.75
CA GLU A 337 -2.82 4.27 7.93
C GLU A 337 -2.85 4.97 6.57
N GLU A 338 -4.03 5.01 5.92
CA GLU A 338 -4.25 5.75 4.68
C GLU A 338 -3.93 7.23 4.88
N SER A 339 -4.52 7.83 5.92
CA SER A 339 -4.37 9.25 6.25
C SER A 339 -2.91 9.63 6.54
N ASN A 340 -2.23 8.85 7.38
CA ASN A 340 -0.84 9.07 7.73
C ASN A 340 0.07 8.94 6.51
N SER A 341 -0.21 7.98 5.63
CA SER A 341 0.61 7.78 4.44
C SER A 341 0.43 8.90 3.42
N LYS A 342 -0.79 9.36 3.19
CA LYS A 342 -1.06 10.54 2.36
C LYS A 342 -0.33 11.77 2.89
N ALA A 343 -0.43 12.04 4.20
CA ALA A 343 0.27 13.16 4.82
C ALA A 343 1.79 13.07 4.68
N TYR A 344 2.36 11.88 4.87
CA TYR A 344 3.79 11.65 4.66
C TYR A 344 4.20 11.90 3.21
N LEU A 345 3.48 11.34 2.26
CA LEU A 345 3.78 11.49 0.83
C LEU A 345 3.68 12.94 0.40
N GLU A 346 2.68 13.69 0.85
CA GLU A 346 2.56 15.14 0.63
C GLU A 346 3.75 15.93 1.18
N SER A 347 4.32 15.49 2.30
CA SER A 347 5.47 16.17 2.93
C SER A 347 6.80 15.99 2.19
N ILE A 348 6.90 15.00 1.29
CA ILE A 348 8.13 14.66 0.57
C ILE A 348 8.05 14.90 -0.95
N VAL A 349 7.05 15.66 -1.38
CA VAL A 349 6.88 16.09 -2.77
C VAL A 349 8.08 16.97 -3.18
N THR A 350 8.54 16.83 -4.43
CA THR A 350 9.62 17.68 -4.98
C THR A 350 9.16 19.13 -5.12
N PRO A 351 10.08 20.10 -5.26
CA PRO A 351 9.70 21.49 -5.55
C PRO A 351 8.83 21.64 -6.80
N GLU A 352 8.99 20.75 -7.79
CA GLU A 352 8.17 20.73 -9.00
C GLU A 352 6.77 20.14 -8.78
N GLY A 353 6.54 19.40 -7.71
CA GLY A 353 5.26 18.79 -7.37
C GLY A 353 5.19 17.27 -7.53
N CYS A 354 6.20 16.59 -8.06
CA CYS A 354 6.16 15.15 -8.29
C CYS A 354 6.81 14.36 -7.14
N TRP A 355 6.77 13.02 -7.23
CA TRP A 355 7.50 12.13 -6.33
C TRP A 355 8.72 11.50 -7.01
N ASN A 356 9.60 10.94 -6.17
CA ASN A 356 10.76 10.14 -6.57
C ASN A 356 11.61 10.80 -7.68
N ASN A 357 12.07 12.04 -7.46
CA ASN A 357 12.85 12.81 -8.45
C ASN A 357 12.12 12.99 -9.79
N ASN A 358 10.86 13.39 -9.73
CA ASN A 358 10.01 13.64 -10.91
C ASN A 358 9.80 12.37 -11.77
N ASN A 359 9.76 11.20 -11.13
CA ASN A 359 9.49 9.94 -11.81
C ASN A 359 8.01 9.85 -12.21
N LEU A 360 7.76 9.72 -13.51
CA LEU A 360 6.42 9.72 -14.09
C LEU A 360 5.60 8.50 -13.64
N ARG A 361 6.21 7.30 -13.63
CA ARG A 361 5.57 6.04 -13.20
C ARG A 361 5.05 6.16 -11.77
N ASP A 362 5.94 6.55 -10.84
CA ASP A 362 5.63 6.59 -9.41
C ASP A 362 4.66 7.73 -9.09
N THR A 363 4.80 8.88 -9.74
CA THR A 363 3.86 10.00 -9.58
C THR A 363 2.48 9.64 -10.11
N GLY A 364 2.39 8.97 -11.27
CA GLY A 364 1.13 8.52 -11.86
C GLY A 364 0.38 7.54 -10.95
N ILE A 365 1.04 6.47 -10.51
CA ILE A 365 0.39 5.46 -9.67
C ILE A 365 0.03 6.03 -8.30
N LEU A 366 0.86 6.89 -7.68
CA LEU A 366 0.51 7.54 -6.42
C LEU A 366 -0.72 8.44 -6.54
N LEU A 367 -0.82 9.23 -7.62
CA LEU A 367 -1.99 10.08 -7.82
C LEU A 367 -3.25 9.26 -8.07
N TYR A 368 -3.16 8.19 -8.86
CA TYR A 368 -4.27 7.27 -9.06
C TYR A 368 -4.70 6.58 -7.76
N SER A 369 -3.74 6.14 -6.94
CA SER A 369 -3.98 5.37 -5.73
C SER A 369 -4.38 6.23 -4.52
N GLY A 370 -3.73 7.36 -4.29
CA GLY A 370 -3.96 8.18 -3.10
C GLY A 370 -4.99 9.28 -3.31
N TRP A 371 -5.03 9.87 -4.50
CA TRP A 371 -5.86 11.06 -4.78
C TRP A 371 -6.56 10.94 -6.14
N PRO A 372 -7.34 9.87 -6.37
CA PRO A 372 -7.96 9.63 -7.66
C PRO A 372 -8.86 10.80 -8.07
N ARG A 373 -8.73 11.24 -9.34
CA ARG A 373 -9.69 12.16 -9.96
C ARG A 373 -10.76 11.38 -10.71
N ALA A 374 -11.97 11.92 -10.74
CA ALA A 374 -12.97 11.50 -11.72
C ALA A 374 -12.43 11.80 -13.13
N THR A 375 -12.48 10.82 -14.01
CA THR A 375 -12.16 11.02 -15.43
C THR A 375 -13.31 11.81 -16.05
N SER A 376 -13.05 13.06 -16.43
CA SER A 376 -13.98 13.80 -17.29
C SER A 376 -13.89 13.14 -18.66
N SER A 377 -14.86 12.29 -19.01
CA SER A 377 -14.89 11.67 -20.33
C SER A 377 -14.87 12.80 -21.37
N SER A 378 -13.78 12.89 -22.15
CA SER A 378 -13.58 13.98 -23.10
C SER A 378 -14.35 13.71 -24.41
N GLY A 379 -15.59 13.25 -24.31
CA GLY A 379 -16.46 12.91 -25.42
C GLY A 379 -17.67 13.83 -25.47
N GLY A 380 -17.55 14.96 -26.18
CA GLY A 380 -18.66 15.69 -26.80
C GLY A 380 -19.81 16.17 -25.92
N GLY A 381 -19.74 17.44 -25.47
CA GLY A 381 -20.90 18.33 -25.46
C GLY A 381 -22.18 17.86 -24.74
N GLY A 382 -22.07 17.39 -23.51
CA GLY A 382 -23.23 17.16 -22.64
C GLY A 382 -22.74 16.85 -21.24
N GLY A 383 -22.90 17.80 -20.31
CA GLY A 383 -22.41 17.72 -18.93
C GLY A 383 -23.16 16.70 -18.07
N SER A 384 -23.22 15.44 -18.50
CA SER A 384 -23.71 14.35 -17.67
C SER A 384 -22.56 13.86 -16.81
N THR A 385 -22.46 14.39 -15.59
CA THR A 385 -21.63 13.81 -14.55
C THR A 385 -22.16 12.41 -14.28
N THR A 386 -21.39 11.38 -14.64
CA THR A 386 -21.71 10.00 -14.25
C THR A 386 -21.88 9.99 -12.72
N PRO A 387 -23.05 9.59 -12.21
CA PRO A 387 -23.31 9.64 -10.78
C PRO A 387 -22.37 8.68 -10.03
N SER A 388 -21.99 9.04 -8.80
CA SER A 388 -21.25 8.10 -7.95
C SER A 388 -22.19 6.98 -7.48
N CYS A 389 -21.61 5.78 -7.32
CA CYS A 389 -22.31 4.60 -6.84
C CYS A 389 -23.00 4.85 -5.49
N GLU A 390 -22.24 5.38 -4.52
CA GLU A 390 -22.70 5.65 -3.16
C GLU A 390 -23.81 6.69 -3.08
N SER A 391 -23.80 7.72 -3.95
CA SER A 391 -24.88 8.72 -3.97
C SER A 391 -26.22 8.17 -4.46
N ASN A 392 -26.24 6.94 -4.98
CA ASN A 392 -27.46 6.26 -5.41
C ASN A 392 -27.86 5.11 -4.48
N GLY A 393 -27.25 5.01 -3.30
CA GLY A 393 -27.56 3.98 -2.31
C GLY A 393 -26.93 2.62 -2.60
N TYR A 394 -26.02 2.55 -3.57
CA TYR A 394 -25.22 1.36 -3.87
C TYR A 394 -23.88 1.41 -3.12
N SER A 395 -23.14 0.30 -3.09
CA SER A 395 -21.84 0.21 -2.41
C SER A 395 -20.69 -0.01 -3.40
N CYS A 396 -19.51 0.53 -3.09
CA CYS A 396 -18.31 0.28 -3.89
C CYS A 396 -17.48 -0.84 -3.26
N THR A 397 -17.48 -2.01 -3.88
CA THR A 397 -16.82 -3.24 -3.40
C THR A 397 -16.21 -4.04 -4.58
N SER A 398 -15.61 -5.21 -4.35
CA SER A 398 -15.16 -6.11 -5.42
C SER A 398 -16.31 -6.94 -6.00
N VAL A 399 -16.13 -7.55 -7.17
CA VAL A 399 -17.19 -8.40 -7.77
C VAL A 399 -17.47 -9.61 -6.88
N ILE A 400 -16.42 -10.18 -6.28
CA ILE A 400 -16.52 -11.32 -5.38
C ILE A 400 -17.30 -10.96 -4.11
N ALA A 401 -16.95 -9.83 -3.49
CA ALA A 401 -17.64 -9.37 -2.29
C ALA A 401 -19.11 -9.03 -2.61
N CYS A 402 -19.38 -8.38 -3.74
CA CYS A 402 -20.74 -8.12 -4.20
C CYS A 402 -21.55 -9.41 -4.37
N SER A 403 -20.97 -10.41 -5.03
CA SER A 403 -21.62 -11.70 -5.25
C SER A 403 -21.83 -12.47 -3.94
N GLY A 404 -20.89 -12.37 -3.00
CA GLY A 404 -20.98 -12.96 -1.67
C GLY A 404 -22.11 -12.38 -0.82
N LEU A 405 -22.47 -11.11 -1.07
CA LEU A 405 -23.63 -10.46 -0.48
C LEU A 405 -24.95 -10.80 -1.20
N GLY A 406 -24.91 -11.58 -2.28
CA GLY A 406 -26.06 -11.83 -3.15
C GLY A 406 -26.43 -10.63 -4.04
N GLY A 407 -25.53 -9.65 -4.15
CA GLY A 407 -25.71 -8.47 -5.00
C GLY A 407 -25.30 -8.69 -6.45
N ASN A 408 -25.67 -7.73 -7.31
CA ASN A 408 -25.29 -7.67 -8.71
C ASN A 408 -24.46 -6.41 -8.97
N THR A 409 -23.52 -6.50 -9.92
CA THR A 409 -22.77 -5.33 -10.39
C THR A 409 -23.69 -4.40 -11.17
N VAL A 410 -23.59 -3.09 -10.88
CA VAL A 410 -24.41 -2.06 -11.50
C VAL A 410 -23.54 -1.19 -12.40
N GLU A 411 -23.82 -1.20 -13.70
CA GLU A 411 -23.11 -0.39 -14.68
C GLU A 411 -23.54 1.09 -14.62
N GLY A 412 -22.70 1.98 -15.16
CA GLY A 412 -23.03 3.41 -15.27
C GLY A 412 -22.81 4.23 -14.01
N TYR A 413 -22.25 3.64 -12.95
CA TYR A 413 -21.86 4.32 -11.72
C TYR A 413 -20.35 4.28 -11.51
N LEU A 414 -19.81 5.36 -10.95
CA LEU A 414 -18.38 5.45 -10.65
C LEU A 414 -18.09 5.01 -9.21
N CYS A 415 -17.14 4.09 -9.08
CA CYS A 415 -16.47 3.75 -7.83
C CYS A 415 -15.00 4.20 -7.84
N PRO A 416 -14.42 4.57 -6.70
CA PRO A 416 -13.00 4.88 -6.61
C PRO A 416 -12.15 3.64 -6.92
N GLY A 417 -11.06 3.86 -7.65
CA GLY A 417 -10.03 2.85 -7.93
C GLY A 417 -10.52 1.65 -8.73
N SER A 418 -10.13 0.44 -8.29
CA SER A 418 -10.47 -0.83 -8.94
C SER A 418 -11.79 -1.45 -8.46
N ARG A 419 -12.61 -0.76 -7.65
CA ARG A 419 -13.88 -1.32 -7.17
C ARG A 419 -14.98 -1.23 -8.23
N VAL A 420 -15.99 -2.08 -8.10
CA VAL A 420 -17.23 -2.07 -8.88
C VAL A 420 -18.39 -1.56 -8.02
N CYS A 421 -19.44 -1.07 -8.68
CA CYS A 421 -20.66 -0.65 -7.99
C CYS A 421 -21.55 -1.87 -7.76
N CYS A 422 -21.96 -2.12 -6.52
CA CYS A 422 -22.76 -3.26 -6.12
C CYS A 422 -24.16 -2.84 -5.67
N SER A 423 -25.17 -3.61 -6.10
CA SER A 423 -26.57 -3.37 -5.73
C SER A 423 -26.83 -3.55 -4.23
N GLU A 424 -26.02 -4.38 -3.57
CA GLU A 424 -26.09 -4.64 -2.13
C GLU A 424 -24.92 -3.96 -1.43
N SER A 425 -25.14 -3.54 -0.19
CA SER A 425 -24.10 -3.02 0.70
C SER A 425 -23.73 -4.08 1.71
N SER A 426 -22.44 -4.22 2.02
CA SER A 426 -22.01 -4.98 3.18
C SER A 426 -22.73 -4.41 4.40
N VAL A 427 -23.59 -5.19 5.04
CA VAL A 427 -24.08 -4.84 6.36
C VAL A 427 -22.85 -4.85 7.25
N GLU A 428 -22.44 -3.69 7.73
CA GLU A 428 -21.35 -3.62 8.71
C GLU A 428 -21.70 -4.60 9.84
N GLN A 429 -20.80 -5.54 10.11
CA GLN A 429 -21.01 -6.47 11.21
C GLN A 429 -20.91 -5.69 12.52
N SER A 430 -21.68 -6.08 13.52
CA SER A 430 -21.54 -5.53 14.87
C SER A 430 -20.14 -5.82 15.40
N CYS A 431 -19.64 -5.01 16.33
CA CYS A 431 -18.28 -5.21 16.83
C CYS A 431 -18.13 -6.60 17.49
N SER A 432 -19.21 -7.10 18.09
CA SER A 432 -19.28 -8.47 18.62
C SER A 432 -19.24 -9.56 17.55
N GLU A 433 -19.87 -9.36 16.40
CA GLU A 433 -19.83 -10.32 15.28
C GLU A 433 -18.44 -10.40 14.66
N GLN A 434 -17.71 -9.28 14.65
CA GLN A 434 -16.30 -9.22 14.23
C GLN A 434 -15.33 -9.78 15.29
N SER A 435 -15.82 -10.42 16.35
CA SER A 435 -15.03 -10.92 17.49
C SER A 435 -14.20 -9.82 18.19
N GLY A 436 -14.62 -8.56 18.07
CA GLY A 436 -13.98 -7.43 18.72
C GLY A 436 -14.79 -6.88 19.90
N LYS A 437 -14.32 -5.77 20.45
CA LYS A 437 -15.02 -5.01 21.51
C LYS A 437 -14.86 -3.51 21.31
N LEU A 438 -15.89 -2.76 21.68
CA LEU A 438 -15.82 -1.30 21.71
C LEU A 438 -14.98 -0.85 22.91
N CYS A 439 -13.94 -0.06 22.66
CA CYS A 439 -13.19 0.55 23.74
C CYS A 439 -13.96 1.74 24.33
N PRO A 440 -14.16 1.79 25.66
CA PRO A 440 -14.66 2.98 26.33
C PRO A 440 -13.80 4.21 26.00
N SER A 441 -14.34 5.41 26.11
CA SER A 441 -13.61 6.67 25.86
C SER A 441 -12.37 6.88 26.74
N THR A 442 -12.21 6.10 27.81
CA THR A 442 -11.04 6.09 28.70
C THR A 442 -9.96 5.08 28.28
N GLN A 443 -10.18 4.33 27.20
CA GLN A 443 -9.31 3.27 26.72
C GLN A 443 -8.97 3.46 25.23
N SER A 444 -7.75 3.07 24.85
CA SER A 444 -7.31 2.95 23.46
C SER A 444 -7.17 1.48 23.07
N CYS A 445 -7.53 1.15 21.84
CA CYS A 445 -7.25 -0.16 21.28
C CYS A 445 -5.73 -0.38 21.20
N SER A 446 -5.26 -1.52 21.70
CA SER A 446 -3.85 -1.93 21.61
C SER A 446 -3.48 -2.50 20.23
N GLY A 447 -4.48 -2.96 19.48
CA GLY A 447 -4.33 -3.57 18.16
C GLY A 447 -5.04 -2.81 17.04
N SER A 448 -5.44 -3.55 16.00
CA SER A 448 -6.18 -3.00 14.87
C SER A 448 -7.59 -2.58 15.27
N THR A 449 -7.98 -1.39 14.83
CA THR A 449 -9.35 -0.91 14.96
C THR A 449 -10.02 -0.96 13.60
N VAL A 450 -11.25 -1.47 13.55
CA VAL A 450 -12.06 -1.64 12.32
C VAL A 450 -13.41 -0.96 12.52
N GLN A 451 -14.08 -0.57 11.44
CA GLN A 451 -15.42 -0.01 11.53
C GLN A 451 -16.46 -1.12 11.73
N SER A 452 -17.48 -0.84 12.54
CA SER A 452 -18.62 -1.72 12.82
C SER A 452 -19.87 -0.86 12.99
N THR A 453 -21.05 -1.48 12.96
CA THR A 453 -22.33 -0.77 13.22
C THR A 453 -22.35 -0.07 14.58
N ASP A 454 -21.55 -0.56 15.53
CA ASP A 454 -21.50 -0.05 16.89
C ASP A 454 -20.39 0.99 17.09
N GLY A 455 -19.65 1.33 16.02
CA GLY A 455 -18.54 2.28 16.00
C GLY A 455 -17.17 1.63 15.77
N SER A 456 -16.12 2.28 16.29
CA SER A 456 -14.74 1.83 16.14
C SER A 456 -14.48 0.58 16.98
N CYS A 457 -14.43 -0.58 16.33
CA CYS A 457 -14.29 -1.89 16.94
C CYS A 457 -12.83 -2.27 17.13
N CYS A 458 -12.42 -2.58 18.37
CA CYS A 458 -11.08 -3.06 18.66
C CYS A 458 -11.03 -4.57 18.54
N LEU A 459 -10.20 -5.09 17.62
CA LEU A 459 -10.00 -6.54 17.45
C LEU A 459 -9.01 -7.14 18.46
N ASP A 460 -8.53 -6.32 19.40
CA ASP A 460 -7.60 -6.71 20.45
C ASP A 460 -8.06 -6.15 21.81
N THR A 461 -7.14 -5.78 22.68
CA THR A 461 -7.37 -5.36 24.04
C THR A 461 -7.52 -3.85 24.12
N CYS A 462 -8.57 -3.41 24.81
CA CYS A 462 -8.73 -2.01 25.16
C CYS A 462 -7.88 -1.70 26.38
N ASN A 463 -6.76 -1.02 26.16
CA ASN A 463 -5.87 -0.59 27.22
C ASN A 463 -6.32 0.78 27.74
N PRO A 464 -6.22 1.07 29.05
CA PRO A 464 -6.43 2.43 29.53
C PRO A 464 -5.57 3.39 28.71
N LEU A 465 -6.16 4.50 28.25
CA LEU A 465 -5.38 5.56 27.64
C LEU A 465 -4.25 5.92 28.62
N PRO A 466 -2.98 5.98 28.18
CA PRO A 466 -1.92 6.43 29.06
C PRO A 466 -2.37 7.78 29.60
N GLN A 467 -2.58 7.88 30.92
CA GLN A 467 -2.95 9.14 31.55
C GLN A 467 -1.90 10.13 31.11
N ALA A 468 -2.33 11.10 30.28
CA ALA A 468 -1.45 12.12 29.79
C ALA A 468 -0.81 12.76 31.03
N ASP A 469 0.51 12.63 31.13
CA ASP A 469 1.28 13.18 32.23
C ASP A 469 1.18 14.70 32.09
N GLU A 470 0.20 15.30 32.77
CA GLU A 470 -0.10 16.74 32.75
C GLU A 470 1.17 17.53 33.06
N CYS A 471 2.06 16.95 33.88
CA CYS A 471 3.36 17.52 34.19
C CYS A 471 4.26 17.63 32.96
N LYS A 472 4.39 16.56 32.16
CA LYS A 472 5.20 16.58 30.93
C LYS A 472 4.62 17.53 29.88
N GLN A 473 3.30 17.61 29.76
CA GLN A 473 2.65 18.57 28.86
C GLN A 473 2.90 20.02 29.29
N ALA A 474 2.98 20.29 30.59
CA ALA A 474 3.36 21.60 31.14
C ALA A 474 4.88 21.90 31.06
N GLY A 475 5.68 20.97 30.50
CA GLY A 475 7.14 21.07 30.40
C GLY A 475 7.87 20.78 31.71
N GLY A 476 7.24 20.05 32.63
CA GLY A 476 7.82 19.56 33.88
C GLY A 476 8.19 18.07 33.83
N ASN A 477 8.78 17.59 34.91
CA ASN A 477 9.09 16.18 35.17
C ASN A 477 8.52 15.75 36.52
N CYS A 478 8.08 14.49 36.62
CA CYS A 478 7.54 13.92 37.86
C CYS A 478 8.64 13.30 38.73
N TYR A 479 8.78 13.77 39.97
CA TYR A 479 9.72 13.25 40.97
C TYR A 479 9.05 13.10 42.35
N PRO A 480 9.57 12.29 43.28
CA PRO A 480 9.03 12.20 44.65
C PRO A 480 9.08 13.54 45.41
N SER A 481 10.03 14.42 45.07
CA SER A 481 10.13 15.80 45.54
C SER A 481 10.91 16.65 44.54
N CYS A 482 10.63 17.95 44.47
CA CYS A 482 11.33 18.86 43.57
C CYS A 482 12.70 19.26 44.11
N ASN A 483 13.68 19.40 43.22
CA ASN A 483 15.00 19.88 43.59
C ASN A 483 14.96 21.38 43.98
N SER A 484 16.01 21.87 44.65
CA SER A 484 16.08 23.28 45.10
C SER A 484 15.93 24.31 43.97
N GLY A 485 16.34 23.96 42.74
CA GLY A 485 16.20 24.76 41.53
C GLY A 485 14.87 24.60 40.78
N GLU A 486 13.94 23.80 41.28
CA GLU A 486 12.65 23.52 40.67
C GLU A 486 11.51 24.04 41.56
N GLU A 487 10.38 24.37 40.94
CA GLU A 487 9.12 24.67 41.61
C GLU A 487 8.14 23.54 41.40
N GLN A 488 7.37 23.25 42.45
CA GLN A 488 6.32 22.25 42.41
C GLN A 488 5.08 22.87 41.75
N LEU A 489 4.56 22.22 40.72
CA LEU A 489 3.32 22.59 40.04
C LEU A 489 2.17 21.67 40.50
N SER A 490 0.94 22.16 40.38
CA SER A 490 -0.29 21.42 40.76
C SER A 490 -0.75 20.40 39.71
N TYR A 491 0.10 20.05 38.74
CA TYR A 491 -0.22 19.07 37.71
C TYR A 491 -0.06 17.65 38.26
N SER A 492 -0.94 16.75 37.85
CA SER A 492 -0.89 15.35 38.27
C SER A 492 0.23 14.59 37.57
N CYS A 493 0.80 13.62 38.29
CA CYS A 493 1.82 12.69 37.81
C CYS A 493 1.23 11.28 37.69
N SER A 494 1.73 10.47 36.75
CA SER A 494 1.23 9.10 36.53
C SER A 494 1.37 8.18 37.75
N GLU A 495 2.31 8.48 38.64
CA GLU A 495 2.43 7.83 39.96
C GLU A 495 1.91 8.79 41.03
N SER A 496 0.96 8.33 41.84
CA SER A 496 0.31 9.13 42.90
C SER A 496 1.25 9.62 44.00
N SER A 497 2.46 9.07 44.09
CA SER A 497 3.50 9.49 45.03
C SER A 497 4.41 10.62 44.52
N ASN A 498 4.34 10.95 43.23
CA ASN A 498 5.23 11.93 42.62
C ASN A 498 4.55 13.30 42.49
N VAL A 499 5.35 14.35 42.59
CA VAL A 499 4.96 15.74 42.41
C VAL A 499 5.54 16.27 41.10
N CYS A 500 4.79 17.15 40.43
CA CYS A 500 5.25 17.75 39.19
C CYS A 500 6.28 18.85 39.46
N CYS A 501 7.46 18.74 38.89
CA CYS A 501 8.57 19.68 39.09
C CYS A 501 8.96 20.33 37.78
N LYS A 502 9.03 21.66 37.78
CA LYS A 502 9.52 22.45 36.65
C LYS A 502 10.66 23.32 37.13
N THR A 503 11.72 23.47 36.32
CA THR A 503 12.81 24.40 36.65
C THR A 503 12.22 25.77 36.91
N LYS A 504 12.53 26.36 38.08
CA LYS A 504 12.11 27.72 38.41
C LYS A 504 12.52 28.57 37.23
N SER A 505 11.55 29.25 36.63
CA SER A 505 11.86 30.28 35.66
C SER A 505 12.66 31.31 36.45
N ASP A 506 13.98 31.24 36.35
CA ASP A 506 14.83 32.27 36.91
C ASP A 506 14.30 33.55 36.28
N ASN A 507 13.70 34.41 37.09
CA ASN A 507 13.47 35.81 36.77
C ASN A 507 14.82 36.56 36.64
N SER A 508 15.89 35.85 36.27
CA SER A 508 17.14 36.34 35.74
C SER A 508 16.83 37.03 34.44
N SER A 509 16.56 38.33 34.57
CA SER A 509 16.69 39.35 33.55
C SER A 509 16.17 38.91 32.18
N SER A 510 14.96 39.36 31.85
CA SER A 510 14.75 39.84 30.50
C SER A 510 15.89 40.82 30.23
N THR A 511 16.97 40.35 29.61
CA THR A 511 17.96 41.18 28.97
C THR A 511 17.22 41.73 27.77
N THR A 512 16.40 42.74 28.05
CA THR A 512 15.82 43.63 27.09
C THR A 512 16.95 43.96 26.14
N ASN A 513 16.74 43.64 24.87
CA ASN A 513 17.68 43.72 23.77
C ASN A 513 18.23 45.15 23.56
N TRP A 514 18.96 45.68 24.55
CA TRP A 514 19.51 47.02 24.57
C TRP A 514 20.66 47.12 23.56
N GLY A 515 21.37 46.01 23.35
CA GLY A 515 22.33 45.86 22.25
C GLY A 515 21.69 45.92 20.85
N LEU A 516 20.44 45.48 20.70
CA LEU A 516 19.74 45.48 19.40
C LEU A 516 19.21 46.89 19.05
N TRP A 517 18.76 47.65 20.06
CA TRP A 517 18.40 49.07 19.87
C TRP A 517 19.61 49.97 19.60
N ILE A 518 20.74 49.75 20.28
CA ILE A 518 21.98 50.51 20.05
C ILE A 518 22.58 50.20 18.67
N THR A 519 22.59 48.93 18.25
CA THR A 519 23.06 48.56 16.90
C THR A 519 22.15 49.10 15.80
N LEU A 520 20.82 49.10 15.99
CA LEU A 520 19.87 49.69 15.06
C LEU A 520 20.05 51.22 14.95
N LEU A 521 20.34 51.91 16.06
CA LEU A 521 20.59 53.36 16.08
C LEU A 521 21.91 53.72 15.37
N ILE A 522 22.97 52.93 15.55
CA ILE A 522 24.25 53.12 14.84
C ILE A 522 24.07 52.91 13.32
N ILE A 523 23.33 51.89 12.91
CA ILE A 523 23.03 51.64 11.49
C ILE A 523 22.26 52.82 10.88
N LEU A 524 21.30 53.38 11.61
CA LEU A 524 20.49 54.51 11.14
C LEU A 524 21.35 55.78 10.95
N ILE A 525 22.29 56.05 11.86
CA ILE A 525 23.24 57.18 11.73
C ILE A 525 24.14 57.00 10.50
N VAL A 526 24.65 55.79 10.25
CA VAL A 526 25.48 55.50 9.08
C VAL A 526 24.70 55.70 7.78
N ILE A 527 23.43 55.29 7.72
CA ILE A 527 22.56 55.53 6.55
C ILE A 527 22.34 57.02 6.30
N ILE A 528 22.13 57.83 7.35
CA ILE A 528 21.98 59.29 7.22
C ILE A 528 23.27 59.93 6.69
N VAL A 529 24.43 59.53 7.20
CA VAL A 529 25.73 60.04 6.72
C VAL A 529 25.97 59.66 5.25
N VAL A 530 25.66 58.41 4.86
CA VAL A 530 25.74 57.96 3.47
C VAL A 530 24.77 58.72 2.58
N ALA A 531 23.54 58.98 3.04
CA ALA A 531 22.54 59.77 2.31
C ALA A 531 22.99 61.23 2.10
N ILE A 532 23.66 61.84 3.09
CA ILE A 532 24.22 63.20 2.97
C ILE A 532 25.41 63.22 2.00
N VAL A 533 26.33 62.26 2.08
CA VAL A 533 27.50 62.19 1.19
C VAL A 533 27.10 61.84 -0.24
N MET A 534 26.11 60.95 -0.41
CA MET A 534 25.58 60.55 -1.72
C MET A 534 24.44 61.44 -2.21
N ARG A 535 24.12 62.54 -1.53
CA ARG A 535 23.05 63.50 -1.91
C ARG A 535 23.17 63.97 -3.35
N ASN A 536 24.40 64.14 -3.85
CA ASN A 536 24.66 64.57 -5.22
C ASN A 536 24.61 63.43 -6.25
N ARG A 537 24.73 62.16 -5.83
CA ARG A 537 24.62 60.98 -6.71
C ARG A 537 23.21 60.38 -6.76
N LEU A 538 22.45 60.48 -5.68
CA LEU A 538 21.03 60.07 -5.64
C LEU A 538 20.16 60.91 -6.60
N LYS A 539 20.48 62.20 -6.78
CA LYS A 539 19.82 63.05 -7.80
C LYS A 539 20.04 62.55 -9.23
N MET A 540 21.16 61.88 -9.54
CA MET A 540 21.37 61.32 -10.89
C MET A 540 20.65 59.98 -11.11
N LEU A 541 20.43 59.18 -10.06
CA LEU A 541 19.71 57.91 -10.17
C LEU A 541 18.19 58.10 -10.25
N LEU A 542 17.64 59.09 -9.54
CA LEU A 542 16.21 59.43 -9.61
C LEU A 542 15.78 60.06 -10.95
N PHE A 543 16.71 60.57 -11.75
CA PHE A 543 16.43 61.06 -13.11
C PHE A 543 16.62 59.99 -14.21
N LYS A 544 17.22 58.83 -13.90
CA LYS A 544 17.50 57.78 -14.89
C LYS A 544 16.46 56.65 -14.91
N SER A 545 15.56 56.54 -13.92
CA SER A 545 14.52 55.51 -13.89
C SER A 545 13.20 55.91 -14.58
N ARG A 546 13.12 57.09 -15.19
CA ARG A 546 11.85 57.61 -15.73
C ARG A 546 11.80 57.90 -17.23
N ASN A 547 12.84 57.59 -18.01
CA ASN A 547 12.78 57.72 -19.47
C ASN A 547 13.60 56.62 -20.18
N LYS A 548 12.91 55.66 -20.83
CA LYS A 548 13.05 55.43 -22.28
C LYS A 548 12.11 54.32 -22.81
N PRO A 549 11.26 54.64 -23.80
CA PRO A 549 10.63 53.67 -24.70
C PRO A 549 11.51 53.38 -25.94
N GLY A 550 11.35 52.16 -26.47
CA GLY A 550 11.14 51.86 -27.90
C GLY A 550 12.22 52.12 -28.97
N SER A 551 12.55 51.03 -29.69
CA SER A 551 13.08 50.96 -31.08
C SER A 551 14.55 51.38 -31.26
N SER A 552 15.34 50.89 -32.22
CA SER A 552 15.15 50.06 -33.42
C SER A 552 16.53 49.52 -33.88
N GLN A 553 16.49 48.42 -34.66
CA GLN A 553 17.35 48.02 -35.78
C GLN A 553 18.89 48.16 -35.79
N SER A 554 19.51 47.11 -36.36
CA SER A 554 20.50 47.15 -37.46
C SER A 554 21.90 46.58 -37.19
N HIS A 555 22.15 45.46 -37.88
CA HIS A 555 23.38 44.89 -38.47
C HIS A 555 24.78 45.44 -38.14
N GLN A 556 25.73 44.51 -37.88
CA GLN A 556 26.91 44.16 -38.73
C GLN A 556 27.94 43.36 -37.88
N GLY A 557 28.49 42.25 -38.41
CA GLY A 557 29.61 41.47 -37.81
C GLY A 557 30.99 42.04 -38.22
N PRO A 558 32.10 41.26 -38.31
CA PRO A 558 32.68 40.14 -37.53
C PRO A 558 34.17 40.47 -37.08
N PRO A 559 35.15 39.53 -37.06
CA PRO A 559 35.73 38.68 -35.99
C PRO A 559 37.15 39.20 -35.50
N PRO A 560 38.18 38.45 -35.00
CA PRO A 560 38.35 37.04 -34.56
C PRO A 560 39.19 36.79 -33.26
N GLY A 561 39.33 35.51 -32.85
CA GLY A 561 40.46 34.94 -32.08
C GLY A 561 40.29 34.91 -30.56
N GLY A 562 40.71 33.92 -29.77
CA GLY A 562 41.46 32.67 -29.95
C GLY A 562 41.88 32.16 -28.55
N ARG A 563 42.40 30.91 -28.48
CA ARG A 563 43.06 30.18 -27.33
C ARG A 563 42.14 29.33 -26.40
N PRO A 564 42.68 28.35 -25.65
CA PRO A 564 43.78 27.38 -25.88
C PRO A 564 43.35 25.93 -25.44
N PRO A 565 44.25 24.90 -25.40
CA PRO A 565 43.86 23.48 -25.38
C PRO A 565 43.59 22.94 -23.98
N PHE A 566 42.68 21.97 -23.87
CA PHE A 566 42.55 21.11 -22.68
C PHE A 566 42.89 19.65 -23.01
N HIS A 567 43.59 19.06 -22.04
CA HIS A 567 44.27 17.76 -22.02
C HIS A 567 43.35 16.53 -22.02
N PRO A 568 43.88 15.33 -22.33
CA PRO A 568 43.10 14.11 -22.45
C PRO A 568 42.72 13.55 -21.06
N PHE A 569 41.44 13.25 -20.86
CA PHE A 569 41.01 12.44 -19.72
C PHE A 569 40.98 10.96 -20.08
N ARG A 570 41.64 10.22 -19.20
CA ARG A 570 41.90 8.78 -19.20
C ARG A 570 40.62 7.95 -19.21
N GLY A 571 40.72 6.80 -19.87
CA GLY A 571 39.67 5.78 -19.93
C GLY A 571 39.36 5.10 -18.59
N PRO A 572 38.36 4.20 -18.61
CA PRO A 572 37.78 3.60 -17.41
C PRO A 572 38.69 2.55 -16.78
N MET A 573 38.79 2.58 -15.45
CA MET A 573 39.38 1.52 -14.64
C MET A 573 38.47 0.28 -14.61
N PRO A 574 39.03 -0.94 -14.71
CA PRO A 574 38.27 -2.18 -14.54
C PRO A 574 38.04 -2.48 -13.05
N TYR A 575 36.78 -2.69 -12.67
CA TYR A 575 36.45 -3.26 -11.37
C TYR A 575 36.79 -4.78 -11.34
N PRO A 576 37.36 -5.30 -10.25
CA PRO A 576 37.67 -6.72 -10.11
C PRO A 576 36.39 -7.55 -9.93
N ARG A 577 36.33 -8.67 -10.68
CA ARG A 577 35.37 -9.77 -10.49
C ARG A 577 35.42 -10.28 -9.05
N ALA A 578 34.29 -10.23 -8.35
CA ALA A 578 34.08 -11.00 -7.13
C ALA A 578 33.81 -12.47 -7.52
N GLN A 579 34.64 -13.38 -7.00
CA GLN A 579 34.43 -14.82 -7.11
C GLN A 579 33.34 -15.29 -6.12
N PRO A 580 32.60 -16.36 -6.45
CA PRO A 580 31.61 -16.94 -5.55
C PRO A 580 32.29 -17.62 -4.35
N ARG A 581 31.87 -17.24 -3.13
CA ARG A 581 32.18 -17.99 -1.92
C ARG A 581 31.29 -19.24 -1.87
N VAL A 582 31.93 -20.40 -1.89
CA VAL A 582 31.33 -21.68 -1.51
C VAL A 582 31.11 -21.67 0.01
N ILE A 583 29.85 -21.72 0.44
CA ILE A 583 29.47 -21.91 1.85
C ILE A 583 29.40 -23.41 2.09
N ASN A 584 30.35 -23.94 2.88
CA ASN A 584 30.24 -25.28 3.43
C ASN A 584 29.17 -25.33 4.54
N PRO A 585 28.43 -26.44 4.68
CA PRO A 585 27.41 -26.59 5.72
C PRO A 585 28.05 -26.66 7.10
N VAL A 586 27.58 -25.79 8.00
CA VAL A 586 27.92 -25.81 9.43
C VAL A 586 27.21 -27.00 10.06
N MET A 587 27.98 -27.97 10.56
CA MET A 587 27.46 -29.02 11.45
C MET A 587 26.95 -28.38 12.74
N GLY A 588 25.69 -28.64 13.08
CA GLY A 588 25.04 -28.13 14.28
C GLY A 588 25.71 -28.62 15.57
N GLN A 589 25.95 -27.69 16.49
CA GLN A 589 26.26 -28.03 17.88
C GLN A 589 24.98 -28.45 18.63
N PRO A 590 25.07 -29.37 19.60
CA PRO A 590 23.93 -29.78 20.41
C PRO A 590 23.42 -28.63 21.29
N ILE A 591 22.12 -28.34 21.14
CA ILE A 591 21.39 -27.33 21.93
C ILE A 591 21.42 -27.75 23.40
N ARG A 592 22.01 -26.89 24.24
CA ARG A 592 22.02 -27.04 25.69
C ARG A 592 20.62 -26.70 26.21
N ARG A 593 19.90 -27.69 26.75
CA ARG A 593 18.58 -27.49 27.38
C ARG A 593 18.69 -26.43 28.48
N GLN A 594 17.95 -25.34 28.34
CA GLN A 594 17.70 -24.40 29.43
C GLN A 594 16.81 -25.08 30.48
N ALA A 595 17.09 -24.80 31.75
CA ALA A 595 16.28 -25.28 32.85
C ALA A 595 14.88 -24.64 32.76
N PRO A 596 13.81 -25.41 33.04
CA PRO A 596 12.43 -24.92 32.93
C PRO A 596 12.20 -23.72 33.86
N SER A 597 11.49 -22.72 33.34
CA SER A 597 11.16 -21.51 34.07
C SER A 597 10.03 -21.80 35.05
N ASN A 598 9.96 -21.07 36.17
CA ASN A 598 8.90 -21.26 37.16
C ASN A 598 7.48 -20.99 36.60
N MET A 599 7.34 -20.31 35.44
CA MET A 599 6.05 -20.12 34.78
C MET A 599 5.47 -21.41 34.18
N ASP A 600 6.32 -22.37 33.78
CA ASP A 600 5.84 -23.63 33.18
C ASP A 600 5.10 -24.50 34.21
N LYS A 601 5.42 -24.35 35.51
CA LYS A 601 4.76 -25.11 36.59
C LYS A 601 3.30 -24.69 36.80
N GLU A 602 3.00 -23.40 36.71
CA GLU A 602 1.62 -22.92 36.90
C GLU A 602 0.71 -23.36 35.73
N MET A 603 1.24 -23.33 34.50
CA MET A 603 0.53 -23.78 33.31
C MET A 603 0.28 -25.31 33.33
N GLU A 604 1.26 -26.09 33.78
CA GLU A 604 1.13 -27.54 33.89
C GLU A 604 0.14 -27.94 35.01
N GLU A 605 0.06 -27.16 36.09
CA GLU A 605 -0.92 -27.36 37.16
C GLU A 605 -2.35 -26.98 36.74
N THR A 606 -2.51 -25.95 35.88
CA THR A 606 -3.82 -25.60 35.30
C THR A 606 -4.31 -26.67 34.32
N MET A 607 -3.43 -27.15 33.44
CA MET A 607 -3.76 -28.22 32.48
C MET A 607 -4.11 -29.53 33.18
N ARG A 608 -3.44 -29.83 34.30
CA ARG A 608 -3.76 -31.00 35.13
C ARG A 608 -5.12 -30.85 35.84
N LYS A 609 -5.43 -29.69 36.40
CA LYS A 609 -6.75 -29.41 37.01
C LYS A 609 -7.88 -29.52 35.99
N LEU A 610 -7.70 -28.99 34.79
CA LEU A 610 -8.69 -29.11 33.71
C LEU A 610 -8.93 -30.57 33.31
N LYS A 611 -7.88 -31.39 33.29
CA LYS A 611 -7.98 -32.83 33.00
C LYS A 611 -8.65 -33.64 34.12
N GLU A 612 -8.51 -33.21 35.38
CA GLU A 612 -9.18 -33.83 36.52
C GLU A 612 -10.68 -33.42 36.61
N MET A 613 -11.07 -32.26 36.09
CA MET A 613 -12.48 -31.84 36.00
C MET A 613 -13.23 -32.44 34.80
N GLY A 614 -12.51 -33.02 33.83
CA GLY A 614 -13.10 -33.68 32.65
C GLY A 614 -13.29 -35.19 32.78
N LYS A 615 -13.06 -35.76 33.97
CA LYS A 615 -13.42 -37.13 34.35
C LYS A 615 -14.53 -37.09 35.38
#